data_AF-A0A536G6H8-F1
#
_entry.id   AF-A0A536G6H8-F1
#
_cell.length_a   1.000
_cell.length_b   1.000
_cell.length_c   1.000
_cell.angle_alpha   90.00
_cell.angle_beta   90.00
_cell.angle_gamma   90.00
#
_symmetry.space_group_name_H-M   'P 1'
#
loop_
_entity.id
_entity.type
_entity.pdbx_description
1 polymer ?
#
loop_
_entity_poly.entity_id
_entity_poly.type
_entity_poly.pdbx_seq_one_letter_code
_entity_poly.pdbx_strand_id
1 'polypeptide(L)'
;MPVTQEGAQRASRHRIFRYIAVAAMAAVLAIGGLSTHPQVAAAAGKKVVIVVGPVGSATSNYIYNAKKLAAQARSYGATVYEIYSPHATWSRVRTLSQGANVFIYLGHGNGWPSPYGPFQTYTKDGLGLNASDGSSTNKYYGEYYVSRYLNFAPNSVVILNRLCYASGNNEWGSGYPTKSTAIKRVDNYGAGFLRTGARAVFAEAINSVSYVLYGLFKTTRTIKQIFYADPARDMRYDFSFSSVRTPGSVGILDPLTASNRYWRSVIGALGMTAATWRAG
;
A
#
# COMPACT_ATOMS: atom_id res chain seq x y z
N MET A 1 -75.22 -68.03 15.01
CA MET A 1 -76.40 -67.81 14.14
C MET A 1 -77.23 -66.70 14.77
N PRO A 2 -77.85 -65.72 14.05
CA PRO A 2 -77.96 -65.44 12.59
C PRO A 2 -77.36 -64.05 12.15
N VAL A 3 -76.83 -63.88 10.91
CA VAL A 3 -77.37 -63.23 9.65
C VAL A 3 -77.20 -61.67 9.62
N THR A 4 -76.14 -61.08 9.02
CA THR A 4 -75.86 -60.56 7.63
C THR A 4 -76.61 -59.29 7.14
N GLN A 5 -75.84 -58.28 6.70
CA GLN A 5 -75.95 -57.48 5.44
C GLN A 5 -74.78 -56.46 5.37
N GLU A 6 -73.79 -56.63 4.50
CA GLU A 6 -73.64 -56.11 3.12
C GLU A 6 -73.56 -54.58 2.97
N GLY A 7 -72.52 -54.12 2.25
CA GLY A 7 -72.39 -52.75 1.77
C GLY A 7 -70.95 -52.32 1.45
N ALA A 8 -70.42 -52.73 0.30
CA ALA A 8 -69.15 -52.24 -0.24
C ALA A 8 -69.36 -50.97 -1.07
N GLN A 9 -68.48 -49.95 -0.95
CA GLN A 9 -68.13 -49.10 -2.11
C GLN A 9 -66.87 -48.24 -1.91
N ARG A 10 -65.86 -48.60 -2.71
CA ARG A 10 -64.93 -47.76 -3.50
C ARG A 10 -64.34 -46.45 -2.93
N ALA A 11 -63.01 -46.51 -2.81
CA ALA A 11 -62.04 -45.64 -3.47
C ALA A 11 -62.06 -44.12 -3.20
N SER A 12 -60.98 -43.60 -2.63
CA SER A 12 -60.04 -42.78 -3.40
C SER A 12 -58.82 -42.44 -2.56
N ARG A 13 -57.65 -42.62 -3.18
CA ARG A 13 -56.35 -42.16 -2.71
C ARG A 13 -56.35 -40.63 -2.68
N HIS A 14 -56.02 -40.01 -1.56
CA HIS A 14 -55.30 -38.74 -1.60
C HIS A 14 -54.24 -38.67 -0.50
N ARG A 15 -53.00 -38.74 -0.97
CA ARG A 15 -51.77 -38.39 -0.26
C ARG A 15 -51.84 -36.94 0.22
N ILE A 16 -51.87 -36.71 1.52
CA ILE A 16 -51.35 -35.48 2.14
C ILE A 16 -50.75 -35.87 3.49
N PHE A 17 -49.48 -36.34 3.47
CA PHE A 17 -48.72 -36.51 4.71
C PHE A 17 -48.19 -35.14 5.15
N ARG A 18 -48.88 -34.55 6.14
CA ARG A 18 -48.38 -33.44 6.94
C ARG A 18 -47.57 -33.99 8.12
N TYR A 19 -46.43 -33.35 8.32
CA TYR A 19 -45.42 -33.47 9.36
C TYR A 19 -45.95 -33.75 10.78
N ILE A 20 -45.31 -34.70 11.47
CA ILE A 20 -45.09 -34.63 12.93
C ILE A 20 -43.63 -34.97 13.19
N ALA A 21 -42.94 -34.01 13.79
CA ALA A 21 -41.56 -34.06 14.25
C ALA A 21 -41.43 -34.88 15.54
N VAL A 22 -40.34 -35.63 15.69
CA VAL A 22 -39.75 -35.91 17.01
C VAL A 22 -38.23 -35.90 16.88
N ALA A 23 -37.61 -35.05 17.69
CA ALA A 23 -36.18 -34.83 17.81
C ALA A 23 -35.46 -36.06 18.42
N ALA A 24 -34.23 -36.31 17.95
CA ALA A 24 -33.29 -37.17 18.66
C ALA A 24 -31.85 -36.62 18.52
N MET A 25 -31.41 -36.03 19.63
CA MET A 25 -30.06 -35.97 20.19
C MET A 25 -28.85 -35.56 19.33
N ALA A 26 -28.34 -34.39 19.71
CA ALA A 26 -26.96 -33.98 19.65
C ALA A 26 -26.02 -34.97 20.36
N ALA A 27 -24.91 -35.32 19.70
CA ALA A 27 -23.57 -35.46 20.29
C ALA A 27 -22.61 -36.05 19.24
N VAL A 28 -21.97 -35.20 18.42
CA VAL A 28 -20.69 -35.55 17.80
C VAL A 28 -19.77 -34.33 17.86
N LEU A 29 -18.96 -34.35 18.92
CA LEU A 29 -17.55 -33.97 18.96
C LEU A 29 -17.17 -32.62 18.34
N ALA A 30 -17.07 -31.65 19.24
CA ALA A 30 -16.11 -30.57 19.19
C ALA A 30 -14.70 -31.12 18.91
N ILE A 31 -14.28 -31.11 17.64
CA ILE A 31 -12.90 -30.81 17.27
C ILE A 31 -12.90 -29.34 16.88
N GLY A 32 -13.06 -28.51 17.92
CA GLY A 32 -12.72 -27.09 17.86
C GLY A 32 -11.21 -26.98 17.75
N GLY A 33 -10.67 -27.25 16.56
CA GLY A 33 -9.38 -26.72 16.18
C GLY A 33 -9.53 -25.21 16.14
N LEU A 34 -9.11 -24.54 17.21
CA LEU A 34 -8.79 -23.12 17.18
C LEU A 34 -7.87 -22.91 15.99
N SER A 35 -8.43 -22.47 14.86
CA SER A 35 -7.67 -21.82 13.81
C SER A 35 -7.22 -20.49 14.41
N THR A 36 -6.16 -20.52 15.22
CA THR A 36 -5.40 -19.33 15.56
C THR A 36 -4.96 -18.75 14.24
N HIS A 37 -5.66 -17.74 13.72
CA HIS A 37 -5.33 -17.09 12.47
C HIS A 37 -3.84 -16.67 12.53
N PRO A 38 -2.91 -17.36 11.83
CA PRO A 38 -1.47 -17.08 11.95
C PRO A 38 -1.11 -15.69 11.41
N GLN A 39 -2.09 -15.04 10.77
CA GLN A 39 -1.92 -13.80 10.04
C GLN A 39 -1.73 -12.57 10.94
N VAL A 40 -2.30 -12.56 12.15
CA VAL A 40 -2.19 -11.42 13.08
C VAL A 40 -0.85 -11.45 13.82
N ALA A 41 -0.38 -12.64 14.23
CA ALA A 41 0.91 -12.80 14.90
C ALA A 41 2.09 -12.44 13.99
N ALA A 42 2.04 -12.81 12.70
CA ALA A 42 3.09 -12.47 11.72
C ALA A 42 3.20 -10.97 11.38
N ALA A 43 2.18 -10.16 11.74
CA ALA A 43 2.17 -8.71 11.51
C ALA A 43 2.78 -7.91 12.68
N ALA A 44 2.80 -8.50 13.89
CA ALA A 44 3.38 -7.87 15.07
C ALA A 44 4.90 -7.75 14.93
N GLY A 45 5.46 -6.61 15.33
CA GLY A 45 6.90 -6.38 15.32
C GLY A 45 7.49 -5.88 13.99
N LYS A 46 6.66 -5.59 12.98
CA LYS A 46 7.15 -4.94 11.74
C LYS A 46 7.65 -3.54 12.03
N LYS A 47 8.82 -3.20 11.50
CA LYS A 47 9.41 -1.88 11.62
C LYS A 47 8.83 -0.96 10.55
N VAL A 48 8.15 0.11 10.98
CA VAL A 48 7.62 1.14 10.09
C VAL A 48 8.35 2.45 10.38
N VAL A 49 8.93 3.06 9.35
CA VAL A 49 9.62 4.34 9.47
C VAL A 49 8.86 5.38 8.66
N ILE A 50 8.48 6.48 9.30
CA ILE A 50 7.69 7.55 8.69
C ILE A 50 8.47 8.84 8.76
N VAL A 51 8.78 9.41 7.59
CA VAL A 51 9.59 10.61 7.44
C VAL A 51 8.76 11.75 6.88
N VAL A 52 8.85 12.93 7.48
CA VAL A 52 8.29 14.18 6.94
C VAL A 52 9.39 15.22 6.78
N GLY A 53 9.71 15.54 5.52
CA GLY A 53 10.66 16.62 5.20
C GLY A 53 10.04 18.02 5.31
N PRO A 54 10.86 19.10 5.25
CA PRO A 54 10.34 20.47 5.22
C PRO A 54 9.62 20.73 3.89
N VAL A 55 8.39 21.24 3.95
CA VAL A 55 7.56 21.61 2.79
C VAL A 55 6.93 23.00 2.94
N GLY A 56 7.63 23.91 3.61
CA GLY A 56 7.14 25.25 3.91
C GLY A 56 5.88 25.22 4.77
N SER A 57 4.87 26.02 4.41
CA SER A 57 3.61 26.16 5.16
C SER A 57 2.80 24.86 5.26
N ALA A 58 3.00 23.89 4.37
CA ALA A 58 2.31 22.60 4.40
C ALA A 58 2.88 21.62 5.44
N THR A 59 4.03 21.94 6.07
CA THR A 59 4.79 20.98 6.91
C THR A 59 3.95 20.45 8.07
N SER A 60 3.24 21.33 8.79
CA SER A 60 2.37 20.93 9.90
C SER A 60 1.25 19.99 9.45
N ASN A 61 0.67 20.23 8.28
CA ASN A 61 -0.35 19.34 7.70
C ASN A 61 0.25 17.97 7.33
N TYR A 62 1.46 17.92 6.78
CA TYR A 62 2.11 16.64 6.44
C TYR A 62 2.43 15.85 7.71
N ILE A 63 2.93 16.51 8.76
CA ILE A 63 3.15 15.88 10.08
C ILE A 63 1.83 15.34 10.65
N TYR A 64 0.75 16.10 10.58
CA TYR A 64 -0.57 15.66 11.04
C TYR A 64 -1.03 14.38 10.33
N ASN A 65 -0.87 14.30 9.01
CA ASN A 65 -1.22 13.10 8.24
C ASN A 65 -0.28 11.93 8.53
N ALA A 66 1.02 12.19 8.69
CA ALA A 66 2.01 11.19 9.08
C ALA A 66 1.71 10.57 10.46
N LYS A 67 1.27 11.38 11.44
CA LYS A 67 0.85 10.91 12.76
C LYS A 67 -0.36 9.97 12.70
N LYS A 68 -1.31 10.20 11.76
CA LYS A 68 -2.42 9.27 11.52
C LYS A 68 -1.94 7.93 10.99
N LEU A 69 -1.00 7.93 10.03
CA LEU A 69 -0.39 6.71 9.52
C LEU A 69 0.42 5.98 10.60
N ALA A 70 1.13 6.72 11.47
CA ALA A 70 1.85 6.18 12.60
C ALA A 70 0.91 5.48 13.60
N ALA A 71 -0.18 6.14 13.99
CA ALA A 71 -1.20 5.57 14.87
C ALA A 71 -1.83 4.32 14.26
N GLN A 72 -2.13 4.35 12.95
CA GLN A 72 -2.68 3.19 12.24
C GLN A 72 -1.70 2.01 12.24
N ALA A 73 -0.43 2.23 11.91
CA ALA A 73 0.59 1.19 11.92
C ALA A 73 0.79 0.60 13.33
N ARG A 74 0.82 1.44 14.37
CA ARG A 74 0.86 1.00 15.78
C ARG A 74 -0.35 0.14 16.14
N SER A 75 -1.54 0.52 15.70
CA SER A 75 -2.76 -0.26 15.95
C SER A 75 -2.73 -1.65 15.30
N TYR A 76 -1.84 -1.87 14.33
CA TYR A 76 -1.60 -3.16 13.71
C TYR A 76 -0.42 -3.94 14.33
N GLY A 77 0.15 -3.45 15.42
CA GLY A 77 1.26 -4.10 16.14
C GLY A 77 2.66 -3.76 15.62
N ALA A 78 2.79 -2.74 14.76
CA ALA A 78 4.09 -2.31 14.25
C ALA A 78 4.89 -1.48 15.28
N THR A 79 6.22 -1.60 15.22
CA THR A 79 7.13 -0.66 15.88
C THR A 79 7.36 0.52 14.95
N VAL A 80 6.89 1.71 15.34
CA VAL A 80 6.90 2.90 14.48
C VAL A 80 7.96 3.92 14.92
N TYR A 81 8.80 4.32 13.98
CA TYR A 81 9.78 5.40 14.13
C TYR A 81 9.34 6.61 13.30
N GLU A 82 9.16 7.74 13.96
CA GLU A 82 8.72 9.00 13.35
C GLU A 82 9.90 9.96 13.25
N ILE A 83 10.12 10.54 12.07
CA ILE A 83 11.21 11.46 11.79
C ILE A 83 10.62 12.68 11.09
N TYR A 84 10.35 13.75 11.83
CA TYR A 84 9.64 14.92 11.33
C TYR A 84 10.52 16.16 11.30
N SER A 85 10.33 16.98 10.27
CA SER A 85 10.87 18.34 10.21
C SER A 85 10.50 19.13 11.48
N PRO A 86 11.43 19.90 12.07
CA PRO A 86 12.74 20.28 11.52
C PRO A 86 13.90 19.30 11.81
N HIS A 87 13.59 18.09 12.27
CA HIS A 87 14.58 17.08 12.67
C HIS A 87 14.72 15.93 11.66
N ALA A 88 14.13 16.05 10.47
CA ALA A 88 14.24 15.05 9.41
C ALA A 88 15.52 15.25 8.60
N THR A 89 16.67 15.03 9.24
CA THR A 89 17.99 15.09 8.62
C THR A 89 18.36 13.76 7.96
N TRP A 90 19.25 13.81 6.97
CA TRP A 90 19.74 12.60 6.30
C TRP A 90 20.37 11.59 7.25
N SER A 91 21.17 12.05 8.23
CA SER A 91 21.80 11.16 9.20
C SER A 91 20.76 10.37 10.01
N ARG A 92 19.70 11.04 10.49
CA ARG A 92 18.62 10.39 11.25
C ARG A 92 17.81 9.43 10.38
N VAL A 93 17.45 9.84 9.15
CA VAL A 93 16.75 8.99 8.20
C VAL A 93 17.58 7.76 7.86
N ARG A 94 18.85 7.93 7.47
CA ARG A 94 19.76 6.83 7.17
C ARG A 94 19.84 5.84 8.32
N THR A 95 20.05 6.30 9.55
CA THR A 95 20.21 5.40 10.71
C THR A 95 18.92 4.66 11.04
N LEU A 96 17.80 5.37 11.15
CA LEU A 96 16.55 4.77 11.61
C LEU A 96 15.85 3.93 10.54
N SER A 97 16.09 4.19 9.26
CA SER A 97 15.47 3.44 8.15
C SER A 97 16.07 2.06 7.90
N GLN A 98 17.20 1.71 8.50
CA GLN A 98 17.80 0.38 8.31
C GLN A 98 16.84 -0.72 8.78
N GLY A 99 16.62 -1.73 7.94
CA GLY A 99 15.73 -2.85 8.22
C GLY A 99 14.24 -2.47 8.32
N ALA A 100 13.81 -1.33 7.77
CA ALA A 100 12.38 -1.01 7.73
C ALA A 100 11.61 -1.99 6.84
N ASN A 101 10.48 -2.54 7.32
CA ASN A 101 9.56 -3.33 6.50
C ASN A 101 8.60 -2.43 5.72
N VAL A 102 8.31 -1.24 6.25
CA VAL A 102 7.64 -0.15 5.52
C VAL A 102 8.39 1.15 5.74
N PHE A 103 8.71 1.84 4.65
CA PHE A 103 9.25 3.20 4.68
C PHE A 103 8.23 4.14 4.04
N ILE A 104 7.75 5.13 4.81
CA ILE A 104 6.78 6.13 4.34
C ILE A 104 7.49 7.48 4.33
N TYR A 105 7.42 8.20 3.21
CA TYR A 105 7.96 9.55 3.12
C TYR A 105 6.90 10.53 2.60
N LEU A 106 6.78 11.66 3.29
CA LEU A 106 6.01 12.82 2.88
C LEU A 106 6.95 14.02 2.79
N GLY A 107 6.95 14.74 1.67
CA GLY A 107 7.80 15.92 1.55
C GLY A 107 7.89 16.45 0.13
N HIS A 108 8.90 17.26 -0.15
CA HIS A 108 9.21 17.66 -1.51
C HIS A 108 9.71 16.46 -2.31
N GLY A 109 9.20 16.34 -3.54
CA GLY A 109 9.76 15.46 -4.55
C GLY A 109 10.71 16.22 -5.46
N ASN A 110 11.67 15.53 -6.05
CA ASN A 110 12.56 16.09 -7.07
C ASN A 110 12.80 15.03 -8.16
N GLY A 111 11.73 14.63 -8.84
CA GLY A 111 11.80 13.51 -9.78
C GLY A 111 12.40 13.88 -11.13
N TRP A 112 12.78 12.87 -11.92
CA TRP A 112 13.19 13.05 -13.31
C TRP A 112 12.27 12.27 -14.28
N PRO A 113 11.86 12.85 -15.42
CA PRO A 113 12.09 14.21 -15.90
C PRO A 113 11.42 15.33 -15.10
N SER A 114 12.10 16.46 -14.92
CA SER A 114 11.58 17.70 -14.32
C SER A 114 12.15 18.93 -15.04
N PRO A 115 11.54 20.12 -14.89
CA PRO A 115 12.08 21.36 -15.46
C PRO A 115 13.39 21.83 -14.81
N TYR A 116 13.80 21.24 -13.68
CA TYR A 116 14.95 21.70 -12.89
C TYR A 116 16.29 21.09 -13.31
N GLY A 117 16.68 21.31 -14.56
CA GLY A 117 17.95 20.84 -15.12
C GLY A 117 18.01 19.34 -15.41
N PRO A 118 19.12 18.85 -16.01
CA PRO A 118 19.26 17.46 -16.45
C PRO A 118 19.22 16.46 -15.29
N PHE A 119 19.04 15.18 -15.61
CA PHE A 119 19.13 14.10 -14.64
C PHE A 119 20.48 14.09 -13.93
N GLN A 120 20.44 13.94 -12.62
CA GLN A 120 21.61 13.74 -11.79
C GLN A 120 21.22 12.94 -10.55
N THR A 121 22.04 11.98 -10.16
CA THR A 121 21.67 10.97 -9.16
C THR A 121 21.78 11.48 -7.71
N TYR A 122 22.44 12.61 -7.47
CA TYR A 122 22.68 13.13 -6.13
C TYR A 122 21.48 13.86 -5.51
N THR A 123 20.56 14.37 -6.33
CA THR A 123 19.38 15.12 -5.86
C THR A 123 18.07 14.60 -6.45
N LYS A 124 18.09 13.97 -7.64
CA LYS A 124 16.86 13.50 -8.27
C LYS A 124 16.39 12.19 -7.67
N ASP A 125 15.08 11.96 -7.69
CA ASP A 125 14.47 10.65 -7.43
C ASP A 125 14.76 10.10 -6.02
N GLY A 126 14.67 10.99 -5.01
CA GLY A 126 14.94 10.64 -3.62
C GLY A 126 14.18 11.49 -2.60
N LEU A 127 14.86 11.97 -1.57
CA LEU A 127 14.26 12.64 -0.41
C LEU A 127 14.65 14.12 -0.33
N GLY A 128 13.69 14.99 -0.02
CA GLY A 128 13.91 16.39 0.37
C GLY A 128 13.86 16.50 1.89
N LEU A 129 15.01 16.65 2.53
CA LEU A 129 15.19 16.57 3.98
C LEU A 129 15.69 17.89 4.55
N ASN A 130 15.64 18.06 5.88
CA ASN A 130 16.24 19.22 6.52
C ASN A 130 17.76 19.24 6.26
N ALA A 131 18.29 20.40 5.83
CA ALA A 131 19.70 20.57 5.51
C ALA A 131 20.62 20.31 6.72
N SER A 132 20.15 20.70 7.90
CA SER A 132 20.71 20.43 9.22
C SER A 132 19.57 20.27 10.23
N ASP A 133 19.88 19.80 11.44
CA ASP A 133 18.89 19.68 12.50
C ASP A 133 18.36 21.06 12.92
N GLY A 134 17.05 21.22 13.04
CA GLY A 134 16.42 22.51 13.33
C GLY A 134 16.21 23.43 12.11
N SER A 135 16.78 23.11 10.95
CA SER A 135 16.66 23.95 9.74
C SER A 135 15.31 23.76 9.03
N SER A 136 14.71 24.84 8.54
CA SER A 136 13.57 24.78 7.60
C SER A 136 14.00 24.63 6.14
N THR A 137 15.28 24.84 5.83
CA THR A 137 15.84 24.68 4.48
C THR A 137 15.91 23.20 4.08
N ASN A 138 15.43 22.92 2.87
CA ASN A 138 15.45 21.61 2.24
C ASN A 138 16.80 21.34 1.55
N LYS A 139 17.31 20.13 1.73
CA LYS A 139 18.43 19.55 0.97
C LYS A 139 17.98 18.23 0.36
N TYR A 140 18.28 18.04 -0.93
CA TYR A 140 17.90 16.84 -1.66
C TYR A 140 18.98 15.75 -1.57
N TYR A 141 18.52 14.53 -1.30
CA TYR A 141 19.29 13.30 -1.26
C TYR A 141 18.67 12.33 -2.27
N GLY A 142 19.22 12.36 -3.48
CA GLY A 142 18.69 11.63 -4.63
C GLY A 142 18.97 10.12 -4.62
N GLU A 143 18.71 9.50 -5.77
CA GLU A 143 18.84 8.06 -6.03
C GLU A 143 20.18 7.46 -5.55
N TYR A 144 21.30 8.18 -5.71
CA TYR A 144 22.63 7.75 -5.24
C TYR A 144 22.63 7.48 -3.74
N TYR A 145 22.02 8.38 -2.97
CA TYR A 145 21.99 8.28 -1.52
C TYR A 145 21.03 7.18 -1.06
N VAL A 146 19.84 7.15 -1.66
CA VAL A 146 18.81 6.16 -1.35
C VAL A 146 19.33 4.75 -1.60
N SER A 147 19.80 4.47 -2.82
CA SER A 147 20.19 3.12 -3.23
C SER A 147 21.46 2.59 -2.55
N ARG A 148 22.37 3.47 -2.11
CA ARG A 148 23.66 3.07 -1.54
C ARG A 148 23.68 2.99 -0.02
N TYR A 149 22.83 3.75 0.67
CA TYR A 149 22.91 3.89 2.12
C TYR A 149 21.66 3.47 2.88
N LEU A 150 20.55 3.22 2.19
CA LEU A 150 19.36 2.62 2.81
C LEU A 150 19.37 1.12 2.49
N ASN A 151 19.22 0.30 3.52
CA ASN A 151 19.04 -1.14 3.38
C ASN A 151 17.77 -1.53 4.13
N PHE A 152 16.70 -1.83 3.39
CA PHE A 152 15.42 -2.17 3.99
C PHE A 152 15.32 -3.67 4.29
N ALA A 153 14.32 -4.07 5.07
CA ALA A 153 14.08 -5.48 5.33
C ALA A 153 13.71 -6.22 4.02
N PRO A 154 13.92 -7.54 3.95
CA PRO A 154 13.40 -8.36 2.86
C PRO A 154 11.91 -8.10 2.66
N ASN A 155 11.49 -8.12 1.39
CA ASN A 155 10.11 -7.88 1.00
C ASN A 155 9.53 -6.51 1.35
N SER A 156 10.33 -5.55 1.83
CA SER A 156 9.86 -4.24 2.25
C SER A 156 9.09 -3.48 1.18
N VAL A 157 8.23 -2.56 1.65
CA VAL A 157 7.41 -1.69 0.79
C VAL A 157 7.71 -0.23 1.11
N VAL A 158 7.87 0.57 0.06
CA VAL A 158 8.02 2.02 0.15
C VAL A 158 6.71 2.70 -0.22
N ILE A 159 6.37 3.76 0.51
CA ILE A 159 5.18 4.56 0.28
C ILE A 159 5.59 6.04 0.21
N LEU A 160 5.45 6.62 -0.98
CA LEU A 160 5.72 8.03 -1.26
C LEU A 160 4.38 8.77 -1.25
N ASN A 161 4.13 9.63 -0.26
CA ASN A 161 2.85 10.32 -0.14
C ASN A 161 2.99 11.85 -0.20
N ARG A 162 2.26 12.47 -1.14
CA ARG A 162 2.21 13.91 -1.39
C ARG A 162 3.51 14.54 -1.88
N LEU A 163 4.15 13.84 -2.81
CA LEU A 163 5.35 14.30 -3.50
C LEU A 163 5.03 14.70 -4.94
N CYS A 164 5.74 15.71 -5.44
CA CYS A 164 5.78 15.99 -6.85
C CYS A 164 6.56 14.88 -7.58
N TYR A 165 6.15 14.56 -8.81
CA TYR A 165 6.81 13.63 -9.72
C TYR A 165 6.75 12.14 -9.38
N ALA A 166 6.70 11.74 -8.11
CA ALA A 166 6.78 10.33 -7.70
C ALA A 166 5.67 9.44 -8.29
N SER A 167 4.44 9.96 -8.43
CA SER A 167 3.32 9.23 -9.02
C SER A 167 3.18 9.39 -10.54
N GLY A 168 4.15 10.07 -11.17
CA GLY A 168 4.08 10.50 -12.56
C GLY A 168 3.55 11.93 -12.74
N ASN A 169 3.05 12.58 -11.69
CA ASN A 169 2.51 13.95 -11.71
C ASN A 169 3.55 15.04 -12.02
N ASN A 170 3.06 16.22 -12.38
CA ASN A 170 3.83 17.47 -12.27
C ASN A 170 3.77 18.02 -10.84
N GLU A 171 4.45 19.15 -10.61
CA GLU A 171 4.15 19.96 -9.43
C GLU A 171 2.72 20.48 -9.47
N TRP A 172 2.21 20.80 -8.28
CA TRP A 172 0.88 21.39 -8.16
C TRP A 172 0.77 22.66 -9.01
N GLY A 173 -0.34 22.79 -9.75
CA GLY A 173 -0.58 23.94 -10.63
C GLY A 173 0.20 23.96 -11.94
N SER A 174 1.15 23.03 -12.17
CA SER A 174 2.01 23.03 -13.36
C SER A 174 1.44 22.21 -14.53
N GLY A 175 0.12 22.12 -14.65
CA GLY A 175 -0.56 21.32 -15.67
C GLY A 175 -0.32 19.80 -15.53
N TYR A 176 -0.54 19.06 -16.63
CA TYR A 176 -0.47 17.59 -16.65
C TYR A 176 0.62 17.10 -17.62
N PRO A 177 1.44 16.11 -17.23
CA PRO A 177 2.48 15.57 -18.09
C PRO A 177 1.91 14.64 -19.15
N THR A 178 2.71 14.28 -20.16
CA THR A 178 2.35 13.20 -21.10
C THR A 178 2.44 11.83 -20.42
N LYS A 179 1.76 10.82 -20.98
CA LYS A 179 1.89 9.42 -20.54
C LYS A 179 3.33 8.92 -20.52
N SER A 180 4.12 9.23 -21.54
CA SER A 180 5.54 8.85 -21.61
C SER A 180 6.38 9.51 -20.51
N THR A 181 6.09 10.76 -20.18
CA THR A 181 6.75 11.49 -19.08
C THR A 181 6.39 10.88 -17.73
N ALA A 182 5.11 10.57 -17.51
CA ALA A 182 4.64 9.95 -16.27
C ALA A 182 5.27 8.57 -16.04
N ILE A 183 5.33 7.73 -17.08
CA ILE A 183 6.04 6.43 -17.02
C ILE A 183 7.50 6.63 -16.60
N LYS A 184 8.22 7.53 -17.27
CA LYS A 184 9.64 7.79 -16.95
C LYS A 184 9.82 8.22 -15.50
N ARG A 185 8.94 9.07 -14.98
CA ARG A 185 9.01 9.53 -13.59
C ARG A 185 8.77 8.41 -12.59
N VAL A 186 7.72 7.61 -12.77
CA VAL A 186 7.45 6.47 -11.87
C VAL A 186 8.62 5.48 -11.91
N ASP A 187 9.16 5.21 -13.10
CA ASP A 187 10.28 4.29 -13.25
C ASP A 187 11.56 4.80 -12.59
N ASN A 188 11.92 6.06 -12.82
CA ASN A 188 13.12 6.68 -12.24
C ASN A 188 13.01 6.83 -10.73
N TYR A 189 11.89 7.36 -10.23
CA TYR A 189 11.68 7.58 -8.79
C TYR A 189 11.67 6.25 -8.02
N GLY A 190 11.06 5.21 -8.59
CA GLY A 190 11.02 3.88 -7.98
C GLY A 190 12.38 3.17 -7.95
N ALA A 191 13.23 3.38 -8.95
CA ALA A 191 14.45 2.60 -9.16
C ALA A 191 15.42 2.64 -7.96
N GLY A 192 15.63 3.81 -7.37
CA GLY A 192 16.51 3.97 -6.21
C GLY A 192 16.07 3.12 -5.03
N PHE A 193 14.77 3.15 -4.72
CA PHE A 193 14.16 2.41 -3.62
C PHE A 193 14.07 0.90 -3.90
N LEU A 194 13.81 0.47 -5.14
CA LEU A 194 13.80 -0.95 -5.47
C LEU A 194 15.20 -1.58 -5.29
N ARG A 195 16.28 -0.81 -5.52
CA ARG A 195 17.65 -1.27 -5.26
C ARG A 195 18.02 -1.42 -3.78
N THR A 196 17.22 -0.88 -2.85
CA THR A 196 17.45 -1.04 -1.40
C THR A 196 16.89 -2.37 -0.86
N GLY A 197 16.37 -3.24 -1.74
CA GLY A 197 15.66 -4.48 -1.38
C GLY A 197 14.14 -4.33 -1.27
N ALA A 198 13.59 -3.13 -1.47
CA ALA A 198 12.14 -2.95 -1.55
C ALA A 198 11.55 -3.74 -2.72
N ARG A 199 10.40 -4.38 -2.50
CA ARG A 199 9.70 -5.15 -3.53
C ARG A 199 8.59 -4.35 -4.20
N ALA A 200 8.14 -3.25 -3.59
CA ALA A 200 7.18 -2.36 -4.20
C ALA A 200 7.37 -0.92 -3.71
N VAL A 201 7.12 0.03 -4.60
CA VAL A 201 7.05 1.46 -4.31
C VAL A 201 5.67 1.95 -4.71
N PHE A 202 4.87 2.34 -3.74
CA PHE A 202 3.62 3.06 -3.96
C PHE A 202 3.90 4.56 -3.96
N ALA A 203 3.23 5.29 -4.84
CA ALA A 203 3.17 6.74 -4.80
C ALA A 203 1.72 7.21 -4.85
N GLU A 204 1.36 8.14 -3.96
CA GLU A 204 0.06 8.83 -4.00
C GLU A 204 0.24 10.32 -3.72
N ALA A 205 -0.15 11.16 -4.67
CA ALA A 205 0.15 12.59 -4.66
C ALA A 205 -0.81 13.43 -3.81
N ILE A 206 -2.03 12.96 -3.53
CA ILE A 206 -3.09 13.79 -2.94
C ILE A 206 -3.61 13.19 -1.64
N ASN A 207 -4.15 11.98 -1.73
CA ASN A 207 -4.95 11.33 -0.71
C ASN A 207 -4.09 10.62 0.35
N SER A 208 -4.77 10.02 1.33
CA SER A 208 -4.12 9.17 2.31
C SER A 208 -3.75 7.80 1.72
N VAL A 209 -2.59 7.29 2.13
CA VAL A 209 -2.10 5.94 1.83
C VAL A 209 -2.49 4.89 2.88
N SER A 210 -3.43 5.22 3.78
CA SER A 210 -3.92 4.31 4.84
C SER A 210 -4.41 2.96 4.33
N TYR A 211 -4.92 2.89 3.10
CA TYR A 211 -5.37 1.63 2.48
C TYR A 211 -4.19 0.69 2.19
N VAL A 212 -3.00 1.22 1.91
CA VAL A 212 -1.78 0.42 1.69
C VAL A 212 -1.38 -0.27 2.98
N LEU A 213 -1.35 0.47 4.11
CA LEU A 213 -1.08 -0.11 5.43
C LEU A 213 -2.11 -1.17 5.78
N TYR A 214 -3.40 -0.90 5.59
CA TYR A 214 -4.44 -1.90 5.82
C TYR A 214 -4.21 -3.16 4.97
N GLY A 215 -3.93 -2.98 3.67
CA GLY A 215 -3.65 -4.06 2.74
C GLY A 215 -2.49 -4.95 3.21
N LEU A 216 -1.37 -4.34 3.56
CA LEU A 216 -0.16 -5.04 4.01
C LEU A 216 -0.35 -5.75 5.35
N PHE A 217 -0.98 -5.12 6.33
CA PHE A 217 -1.06 -5.68 7.68
C PHE A 217 -2.26 -6.62 7.89
N LYS A 218 -3.38 -6.38 7.21
CA LYS A 218 -4.67 -7.01 7.55
C LYS A 218 -5.23 -7.93 6.48
N THR A 219 -4.60 -8.02 5.30
CA THR A 219 -5.12 -8.82 4.18
C THR A 219 -4.10 -9.83 3.66
N THR A 220 -4.51 -10.66 2.71
CA THR A 220 -3.64 -11.53 1.89
C THR A 220 -3.51 -11.05 0.45
N ARG A 221 -3.97 -9.82 0.17
CA ARG A 221 -3.99 -9.24 -1.19
C ARG A 221 -2.60 -9.15 -1.78
N THR A 222 -2.51 -9.27 -3.10
CA THR A 222 -1.30 -8.92 -3.84
C THR A 222 -1.05 -7.41 -3.79
N ILE A 223 0.19 -6.97 -4.02
CA ILE A 223 0.53 -5.55 -4.17
C ILE A 223 -0.36 -4.86 -5.22
N LYS A 224 -0.66 -5.53 -6.35
CA LYS A 224 -1.61 -5.04 -7.35
C LYS A 224 -3.01 -4.83 -6.76
N GLN A 225 -3.54 -5.82 -6.04
CA GLN A 225 -4.86 -5.73 -5.41
C GLN A 225 -4.90 -4.66 -4.32
N ILE A 226 -3.81 -4.43 -3.59
CA ILE A 226 -3.69 -3.33 -2.63
C ILE A 226 -3.75 -1.99 -3.36
N PHE A 227 -3.04 -1.83 -4.48
CA PHE A 227 -3.10 -0.61 -5.29
C PHE A 227 -4.53 -0.26 -5.74
N TYR A 228 -5.30 -1.25 -6.20
CA TYR A 228 -6.71 -1.06 -6.55
C TYR A 228 -7.68 -1.09 -5.36
N ALA A 229 -7.20 -1.21 -4.13
CA ALA A 229 -8.06 -1.08 -2.94
C ALA A 229 -8.25 0.39 -2.52
N ASP A 230 -7.57 1.31 -3.19
CA ASP A 230 -7.73 2.74 -2.97
C ASP A 230 -9.19 3.17 -3.19
N PRO A 231 -9.79 3.89 -2.22
CA PRO A 231 -11.11 4.48 -2.38
C PRO A 231 -11.21 5.48 -3.53
N ALA A 232 -10.11 6.13 -3.90
CA ALA A 232 -10.07 7.15 -4.96
C ALA A 232 -9.68 6.59 -6.33
N ARG A 233 -9.67 5.27 -6.50
CA ARG A 233 -9.38 4.63 -7.79
C ARG A 233 -10.39 5.02 -8.87
N ASP A 234 -9.91 5.11 -10.11
CA ASP A 234 -10.76 5.35 -11.27
C ASP A 234 -10.89 4.08 -12.13
N MET A 235 -9.76 3.46 -12.49
CA MET A 235 -9.64 2.25 -13.30
C MET A 235 -10.12 2.37 -14.76
N ARG A 236 -10.67 3.50 -15.20
CA ARG A 236 -11.08 3.67 -16.62
C ARG A 236 -9.90 3.90 -17.56
N TYR A 237 -8.82 4.45 -17.04
CA TYR A 237 -7.66 4.89 -17.82
C TYR A 237 -6.35 4.29 -17.31
N ASP A 238 -6.44 3.27 -16.47
CA ASP A 238 -5.27 2.63 -15.91
C ASP A 238 -4.47 1.92 -17.00
N PHE A 239 -3.17 1.80 -16.76
CA PHE A 239 -2.30 1.04 -17.63
C PHE A 239 -1.09 0.55 -16.86
N SER A 240 -0.45 -0.46 -17.44
CA SER A 240 0.81 -0.99 -16.93
C SER A 240 1.95 -0.73 -17.91
N PHE A 241 3.17 -0.79 -17.39
CA PHE A 241 4.40 -0.72 -18.19
C PHE A 241 5.48 -1.58 -17.55
N SER A 242 6.39 -2.10 -18.36
CA SER A 242 7.60 -2.77 -17.87
C SER A 242 8.66 -1.72 -17.53
N SER A 243 9.26 -1.84 -16.35
CA SER A 243 10.36 -0.97 -15.92
C SER A 243 11.58 -1.16 -16.82
N VAL A 244 12.16 -0.06 -17.30
CA VAL A 244 13.46 -0.10 -18.00
C VAL A 244 14.62 0.10 -17.03
N ARG A 245 14.38 0.77 -15.89
CA ARG A 245 15.39 1.02 -14.85
C ARG A 245 15.61 -0.18 -13.92
N THR A 246 14.61 -1.04 -13.77
CA THR A 246 14.59 -2.20 -12.87
C THR A 246 13.97 -3.41 -13.57
N PRO A 247 14.75 -4.15 -14.39
CA PRO A 247 14.24 -5.29 -15.17
C PRO A 247 13.45 -6.28 -14.32
N GLY A 248 12.31 -6.75 -14.84
CA GLY A 248 11.38 -7.64 -14.14
C GLY A 248 10.36 -6.94 -13.23
N SER A 249 10.53 -5.63 -12.96
CA SER A 249 9.50 -4.84 -12.28
C SER A 249 8.44 -4.35 -13.26
N VAL A 250 7.19 -4.32 -12.80
CA VAL A 250 6.05 -3.77 -13.55
C VAL A 250 5.51 -2.58 -12.79
N GLY A 251 5.25 -1.48 -13.51
CA GLY A 251 4.58 -0.31 -12.99
C GLY A 251 3.11 -0.28 -13.41
N ILE A 252 2.24 0.27 -12.56
CA ILE A 252 0.85 0.60 -12.84
C ILE A 252 0.63 2.07 -12.48
N LEU A 253 -0.07 2.79 -13.35
CA LEU A 253 -0.66 4.09 -13.05
C LEU A 253 -2.18 3.99 -13.24
N ASP A 254 -2.93 4.75 -12.44
CA ASP A 254 -4.38 4.86 -12.58
C ASP A 254 -4.78 6.35 -12.57
N PRO A 255 -4.71 7.02 -13.73
CA PRO A 255 -5.03 8.44 -13.83
C PRO A 255 -6.54 8.68 -13.74
N LEU A 256 -6.93 9.79 -13.11
CA LEU A 256 -8.33 10.18 -12.88
C LEU A 256 -9.09 10.54 -14.18
N THR A 257 -8.37 10.89 -15.25
CA THR A 257 -8.98 11.31 -16.51
C THR A 257 -8.13 10.85 -17.69
N ALA A 258 -8.73 10.79 -18.88
CA ALA A 258 -8.00 10.68 -20.14
C ALA A 258 -6.95 11.80 -20.33
N SER A 259 -7.11 12.92 -19.61
CA SER A 259 -6.24 14.10 -19.63
C SER A 259 -5.05 14.05 -18.66
N ASN A 260 -4.51 12.85 -18.40
CA ASN A 260 -3.18 12.65 -17.78
C ASN A 260 -3.04 13.12 -16.32
N ARG A 261 -4.11 13.02 -15.52
CA ARG A 261 -4.09 13.31 -14.07
C ARG A 261 -3.50 12.14 -13.27
N TYR A 262 -2.18 12.06 -13.18
CA TYR A 262 -1.46 10.96 -12.51
C TYR A 262 -1.26 11.17 -11.01
N TRP A 263 -2.20 10.75 -10.18
CA TRP A 263 -2.06 10.90 -8.72
C TRP A 263 -1.48 9.68 -8.04
N ARG A 264 -1.74 8.49 -8.58
CA ARG A 264 -1.37 7.23 -7.96
C ARG A 264 -0.61 6.31 -8.91
N SER A 265 0.42 5.68 -8.38
CA SER A 265 1.16 4.63 -9.08
C SER A 265 1.70 3.58 -8.11
N VAL A 266 2.02 2.42 -8.65
CA VAL A 266 2.82 1.41 -7.95
C VAL A 266 3.81 0.79 -8.92
N ILE A 267 5.03 0.49 -8.48
CA ILE A 267 6.04 -0.22 -9.28
C ILE A 267 6.76 -1.27 -8.45
N GLY A 268 7.03 -2.44 -9.05
CA GLY A 268 7.80 -3.52 -8.43
C GLY A 268 7.21 -4.91 -8.69
N ALA A 269 7.30 -5.79 -7.69
CA ALA A 269 6.79 -7.15 -7.68
C ALA A 269 5.29 -7.19 -7.38
N LEU A 270 4.47 -6.85 -8.37
CA LEU A 270 3.03 -6.65 -8.21
C LEU A 270 2.25 -7.91 -7.77
N GLY A 271 2.81 -9.10 -8.01
CA GLY A 271 2.27 -10.38 -7.56
C GLY A 271 2.60 -10.76 -6.11
N MET A 272 3.52 -10.05 -5.44
CA MET A 272 3.84 -10.32 -4.04
C MET A 272 2.59 -10.15 -3.18
N THR A 273 2.30 -11.13 -2.32
CA THR A 273 1.16 -11.04 -1.41
C THR A 273 1.53 -10.31 -0.11
N ALA A 274 0.55 -9.73 0.55
CA ALA A 274 0.71 -9.21 1.91
C ALA A 274 1.15 -10.29 2.91
N ALA A 275 0.83 -11.57 2.66
CA ALA A 275 1.35 -12.67 3.47
C ALA A 275 2.86 -12.86 3.24
N THR A 276 3.33 -12.81 2.00
CA THR A 276 4.76 -12.83 1.65
C THR A 276 5.50 -11.63 2.23
N TRP A 277 4.89 -10.44 2.20
CA TRP A 277 5.43 -9.24 2.86
C TRP A 277 5.59 -9.47 4.37
N ARG A 278 4.59 -10.02 5.06
CA ARG A 278 4.69 -10.32 6.50
C ARG A 278 5.73 -11.40 6.83
N ALA A 279 6.07 -12.27 5.89
CA ALA A 279 7.09 -13.30 6.10
C ALA A 279 8.53 -12.80 5.95
N GLY A 280 8.76 -11.59 5.39
CA GLY A 280 10.06 -10.94 5.28
C GLY A 280 10.28 -9.89 6.36
#